data_AF-Q1AZ12-F1
#
_entry.id   AF-Q1AZ12-F1
#
_cell.length_a   1.000
_cell.length_b   1.000
_cell.length_c   1.000
_cell.angle_alpha   90.00
_cell.angle_beta   90.00
_cell.angle_gamma   90.00
#
_symmetry.space_group_name_H-M   'P 1'
#
loop_
_entity.id
_entity.type
_entity.pdbx_description
1 polymer ?
#
loop_
_entity_poly.entity_id
_entity_poly.type
_entity_poly.pdbx_seq_one_letter_code
_entity_poly.pdbx_strand_id
1 'polypeptide(L)'
;MGVMWGVVAVGEPVAGVLVFLLGGALRAARALRDLPGRRRAPGALPARYRLHGVELFPGIGVPLSRTTRYGATFAGVHRGEPAALLLGWVNYTPIFFKPSTECAVVGGRWWLVAAEGGRPRVLRGRFGRGTVRWDGKGKLAAAEVGVRLGGRGGEGRLAAALNHLPFPPRIGGALRLPGASGP
;
A
#
# COMPACT_ATOMS: atom_id res chain seq x y z
N MET A 1 25.20 14.45 -39.28
CA MET A 1 25.31 13.37 -38.28
C MET A 1 24.40 13.73 -37.12
N GLY A 2 23.21 13.15 -37.08
CA GLY A 2 22.23 13.39 -36.02
C GLY A 2 21.83 12.08 -35.37
N VAL A 3 21.88 12.01 -34.05
CA VAL A 3 21.12 11.02 -33.29
C VAL A 3 20.49 11.75 -32.11
N MET A 4 19.16 11.73 -32.13
CA MET A 4 18.24 12.31 -31.16
C MET A 4 18.52 11.88 -29.72
N TRP A 5 18.37 12.84 -28.82
CA TRP A 5 18.15 12.61 -27.40
C TRP A 5 16.86 11.82 -27.20
N GLY A 6 16.98 10.52 -26.98
CA GLY A 6 15.88 9.67 -26.55
C GLY A 6 15.50 10.00 -25.12
N VAL A 7 14.40 10.75 -24.97
CA VAL A 7 13.65 10.84 -23.70
C VAL A 7 13.25 9.42 -23.31
N VAL A 8 13.97 8.82 -22.36
CA VAL A 8 13.56 7.55 -21.76
C VAL A 8 12.33 7.84 -20.91
N ALA A 9 11.16 7.59 -21.51
CA ALA A 9 9.88 7.70 -20.85
C ALA A 9 9.84 6.74 -19.65
N VAL A 10 9.90 7.28 -18.44
CA VAL A 10 9.73 6.57 -17.15
C VAL A 10 8.26 6.14 -16.93
N GLY A 11 7.49 5.93 -18.00
CA GLY A 11 6.03 5.74 -17.97
C GLY A 11 5.53 4.29 -18.10
N GLU A 12 6.30 3.42 -18.75
CA GLU A 12 5.81 2.11 -19.23
C GLU A 12 5.78 0.99 -18.16
N PRO A 13 6.78 0.79 -17.28
CA PRO A 13 6.72 -0.33 -16.33
C PRO A 13 5.67 -0.14 -15.22
N VAL A 14 5.25 1.10 -14.97
CA VAL A 14 4.22 1.43 -13.98
C VAL A 14 2.82 1.14 -14.53
N ALA A 15 2.59 1.33 -15.83
CA ALA A 15 1.29 1.09 -16.46
C ALA A 15 0.94 -0.41 -16.51
N GLY A 16 1.90 -1.27 -16.87
CA GLY A 16 1.69 -2.73 -16.91
C GLY A 16 1.39 -3.32 -15.53
N VAL A 17 2.10 -2.87 -14.49
CA VAL A 17 1.81 -3.25 -13.10
C VAL A 17 0.45 -2.70 -12.67
N LEU A 18 0.10 -1.47 -13.02
CA LEU A 18 -1.19 -0.85 -12.67
C LEU A 18 -2.39 -1.58 -13.32
N VAL A 19 -2.27 -2.03 -14.57
CA VAL A 19 -3.31 -2.81 -15.28
C VAL A 19 -3.47 -4.20 -14.67
N PHE A 20 -2.36 -4.89 -14.36
CA PHE A 20 -2.40 -6.19 -13.69
C PHE A 20 -3.01 -6.09 -12.28
N LEU A 21 -2.69 -5.01 -11.56
CA LEU A 21 -3.22 -4.71 -10.24
C LEU A 21 -4.70 -4.27 -10.26
N LEU A 22 -5.15 -3.55 -11.30
CA LEU A 22 -6.57 -3.21 -11.49
C LEU A 22 -7.40 -4.44 -11.88
N GLY A 23 -6.88 -5.30 -12.76
CA GLY A 23 -7.50 -6.59 -13.07
C GLY A 23 -7.56 -7.52 -11.85
N GLY A 24 -6.51 -7.54 -11.03
CA GLY A 24 -6.45 -8.24 -9.75
C GLY A 24 -7.42 -7.66 -8.72
N ALA A 25 -7.54 -6.33 -8.62
CA ALA A 25 -8.47 -5.65 -7.73
C ALA A 25 -9.94 -5.92 -8.11
N LEU A 26 -10.26 -6.02 -9.41
CA LEU A 26 -11.61 -6.39 -9.87
C LEU A 26 -11.94 -7.85 -9.55
N ARG A 27 -10.98 -8.77 -9.73
CA ARG A 27 -11.13 -10.18 -9.35
C ARG A 27 -11.22 -10.36 -7.83
N ALA A 28 -10.44 -9.61 -7.06
CA ALA A 28 -10.52 -9.60 -5.61
C ALA A 28 -11.82 -8.96 -5.10
N ALA A 29 -12.34 -7.93 -5.78
CA ALA A 29 -13.68 -7.39 -5.51
C ALA A 29 -14.80 -8.40 -5.77
N ARG A 30 -14.63 -9.32 -6.72
CA ARG A 30 -15.53 -10.48 -6.91
C ARG A 30 -15.36 -11.49 -5.77
N ALA A 31 -14.13 -11.83 -5.40
CA ALA A 31 -13.88 -12.73 -4.27
C ALA A 31 -14.43 -12.17 -2.93
N LEU A 32 -14.48 -10.85 -2.76
CA LEU A 32 -15.13 -10.20 -1.62
C LEU A 32 -16.67 -10.35 -1.63
N ARG A 33 -17.31 -10.58 -2.79
CA ARG A 33 -18.76 -10.92 -2.86
C ARG A 33 -19.05 -12.35 -2.41
N ASP A 34 -18.07 -13.23 -2.53
CA ASP A 34 -18.22 -14.68 -2.27
C ASP A 34 -17.79 -15.07 -0.85
N LEU A 35 -17.39 -14.10 0.00
CA LEU A 35 -17.11 -14.36 1.41
C LEU A 35 -18.43 -14.70 2.15
N PRO A 36 -18.53 -15.86 2.82
CA PRO A 36 -19.73 -16.26 3.53
C PRO A 36 -19.96 -15.33 4.74
N GLY A 37 -21.03 -14.54 4.67
CA GLY A 37 -21.36 -13.57 5.71
C GLY A 37 -22.21 -12.40 5.21
N ARG A 38 -23.37 -12.65 4.59
CA ARG A 38 -24.36 -11.58 4.33
C ARG A 38 -25.05 -11.16 5.63
N ARG A 39 -24.30 -10.65 6.61
CA ARG A 39 -24.87 -9.69 7.56
C ARG A 39 -24.91 -8.33 6.87
N ARG A 40 -25.92 -7.51 7.16
CA ARG A 40 -26.10 -6.17 6.58
C ARG A 40 -24.75 -5.45 6.54
N ALA A 41 -24.22 -5.25 5.34
CA ALA A 41 -22.99 -4.48 5.17
C ALA A 41 -23.20 -3.11 5.85
N PRO A 42 -22.22 -2.65 6.65
CA PRO A 42 -22.40 -1.42 7.41
C PRO A 42 -22.68 -0.25 6.47
N GLY A 43 -23.55 0.67 6.92
CA GLY A 43 -23.96 1.85 6.16
C GLY A 43 -22.82 2.85 5.91
N ALA A 44 -21.71 2.72 6.64
CA ALA A 44 -20.50 3.51 6.48
C ALA A 44 -19.26 2.62 6.60
N LEU A 45 -18.17 3.00 5.93
CA LEU A 45 -16.88 2.34 6.08
C LEU A 45 -16.29 2.54 7.49
N PRO A 46 -15.65 1.51 8.09
CA PRO A 46 -15.02 1.65 9.39
C PRO A 46 -13.81 2.59 9.33
N ALA A 47 -13.56 3.21 10.48
CA ALA A 47 -12.40 4.04 10.73
C ALA A 47 -11.06 3.30 10.61
N ARG A 48 -11.05 2.01 10.97
CA ARG A 48 -9.85 1.21 11.17
C ARG A 48 -9.99 -0.16 10.52
N TYR A 49 -8.91 -0.62 9.90
CA TYR A 49 -8.78 -1.94 9.30
C TYR A 49 -7.56 -2.65 9.86
N ARG A 50 -7.70 -3.92 10.24
CA ARG A 50 -6.58 -4.81 10.53
C ARG A 50 -6.18 -5.55 9.25
N LEU A 51 -4.94 -5.42 8.84
CA LEU A 51 -4.44 -5.90 7.56
C LEU A 51 -3.52 -7.09 7.76
N HIS A 52 -3.73 -8.11 6.94
CA HIS A 52 -2.83 -9.24 6.76
C HIS A 52 -2.53 -9.38 5.27
N GLY A 53 -1.26 -9.42 4.90
CA GLY A 53 -0.86 -9.20 3.52
C GLY A 53 0.49 -9.78 3.17
N VAL A 54 0.94 -9.44 1.96
CA VAL A 54 2.21 -9.85 1.39
C VAL A 54 2.88 -8.68 0.69
N GLU A 55 4.21 -8.71 0.66
CA GLU A 55 4.98 -7.92 -0.29
C GLU A 55 4.89 -8.58 -1.67
N LEU A 56 4.50 -7.79 -2.67
CA LEU A 56 4.42 -8.22 -4.06
C LEU A 56 5.71 -7.88 -4.82
N PHE A 57 6.33 -6.75 -4.47
CA PHE A 57 7.55 -6.27 -5.10
C PHE A 57 8.35 -5.43 -4.10
N PRO A 58 9.64 -5.72 -3.87
CA PRO A 58 10.47 -4.99 -2.89
C PRO A 58 10.91 -3.59 -3.36
N GLY A 59 10.43 -3.14 -4.51
CA GLY A 59 10.83 -1.88 -5.13
C GLY A 59 12.18 -1.99 -5.84
N ILE A 60 12.45 -1.02 -6.71
CA ILE A 60 13.71 -0.91 -7.43
C ILE A 60 14.49 0.30 -6.94
N GLY A 61 15.79 0.09 -6.75
CA GLY A 61 16.72 1.19 -6.62
C GLY A 61 17.18 1.65 -8.00
N VAL A 62 16.95 2.92 -8.36
CA VAL A 62 17.44 3.46 -9.64
C VAL A 62 18.80 4.13 -9.47
N PRO A 63 19.79 3.83 -10.33
CA PRO A 63 21.12 4.45 -10.30
C PRO A 63 21.10 5.97 -10.39
N LEU A 64 20.06 6.54 -11.01
CA LEU A 64 19.90 7.98 -11.21
C LEU A 64 19.53 8.75 -9.94
N SER A 65 18.76 8.15 -9.03
CA SER A 65 18.44 8.83 -7.77
C SER A 65 19.52 8.61 -6.71
N ARG A 66 20.28 7.51 -6.79
CA ARG A 66 21.25 7.00 -5.78
C ARG A 66 20.78 6.97 -4.31
N THR A 67 19.58 7.48 -4.02
CA THR A 67 19.08 7.74 -2.68
C THR A 67 17.68 7.19 -2.47
N THR A 68 16.88 6.95 -3.51
CA THR A 68 15.48 6.56 -3.34
C THR A 68 15.20 5.19 -3.94
N ARG A 69 14.49 4.36 -3.17
CA ARG A 69 13.86 3.13 -3.65
C ARG A 69 12.43 3.42 -4.08
N TYR A 70 12.08 2.96 -5.28
CA TYR A 70 10.80 3.25 -5.92
C TYR A 70 9.93 2.01 -6.00
N GLY A 71 8.65 2.19 -5.68
CA GLY A 71 7.58 1.25 -6.01
C GLY A 71 7.54 -0.01 -5.16
N ALA A 72 8.05 -0.01 -3.92
CA ALA A 72 7.85 -1.14 -3.02
C ALA A 72 6.33 -1.35 -2.84
N THR A 73 5.81 -2.51 -3.25
CA THR A 73 4.40 -2.76 -3.52
C THR A 73 3.87 -3.88 -2.63
N PHE A 74 2.68 -3.64 -2.07
CA PHE A 74 2.09 -4.46 -1.03
C PHE A 74 0.59 -4.65 -1.27
N ALA A 75 0.10 -5.84 -0.93
CA ALA A 75 -1.33 -6.13 -0.87
C ALA A 75 -1.69 -6.65 0.51
N GLY A 76 -2.80 -6.17 1.06
CA GLY A 76 -3.31 -6.57 2.38
C GLY A 76 -4.80 -6.79 2.36
N VAL A 77 -5.28 -7.71 3.17
CA VAL A 77 -6.69 -8.04 3.34
C VAL A 77 -7.10 -7.78 4.78
N HIS A 78 -8.24 -7.14 4.95
CA HIS A 78 -9.01 -7.13 6.18
C HIS A 78 -10.19 -8.08 6.04
N ARG A 79 -10.29 -9.06 6.94
CA ARG A 79 -11.38 -10.06 6.95
C ARG A 79 -12.51 -9.73 7.94
N GLY A 80 -12.47 -8.57 8.59
CA GLY A 80 -13.58 -8.14 9.44
C GLY A 80 -14.76 -7.65 8.62
N GLU A 81 -15.79 -7.12 9.28
CA GLU A 81 -16.99 -6.59 8.62
C GLU A 81 -16.92 -5.05 8.58
N PRO A 82 -16.83 -4.41 7.40
CA PRO A 82 -16.80 -5.00 6.06
C PRO A 82 -15.41 -5.49 5.66
N ALA A 83 -15.36 -6.58 4.91
CA ALA A 83 -14.10 -7.08 4.37
C ALA A 83 -13.51 -6.07 3.38
N ALA A 84 -12.18 -5.95 3.36
CA ALA A 84 -11.49 -4.98 2.53
C ALA A 84 -10.18 -5.51 1.97
N LEU A 85 -9.81 -5.00 0.78
CA LEU A 85 -8.52 -5.21 0.14
C LEU A 85 -7.80 -3.87 0.03
N LEU A 86 -6.61 -3.77 0.63
CA LEU A 86 -5.67 -2.68 0.42
C LEU A 86 -4.64 -3.11 -0.63
N LEU A 87 -4.39 -2.24 -1.60
CA LEU A 87 -3.26 -2.33 -2.49
C LEU A 87 -2.53 -1.01 -2.46
N GLY A 88 -1.20 -1.02 -2.37
CA GLY A 88 -0.45 0.23 -2.43
C GLY A 88 1.01 0.03 -2.77
N TRP A 89 1.65 1.12 -3.14
CA TRP A 89 3.09 1.18 -3.33
C TRP A 89 3.66 2.41 -2.64
N VAL A 90 4.89 2.29 -2.16
CA VAL A 90 5.59 3.35 -1.43
C VAL A 90 6.99 3.55 -2.01
N ASN A 91 7.48 4.77 -1.91
CA ASN A 91 8.86 5.15 -2.18
C ASN A 91 9.51 5.60 -0.88
N TYR A 92 10.76 5.21 -0.64
CA TYR A 92 11.49 5.62 0.55
C TYR A 92 12.98 5.87 0.29
N THR A 93 13.58 6.70 1.14
CA THR A 93 15.00 7.08 1.15
C THR A 93 15.59 6.81 2.53
N PRO A 94 16.80 6.22 2.66
CA PRO A 94 17.72 5.86 1.59
C PRO A 94 17.31 4.58 0.81
N ILE A 95 17.89 4.41 -0.37
CA ILE A 95 17.66 3.29 -1.32
C ILE A 95 18.10 1.94 -0.76
N PHE A 96 19.14 1.96 0.08
CA PHE A 96 19.75 0.80 0.70
C PHE A 96 19.18 0.63 2.10
N PHE A 97 18.61 -0.54 2.37
CA PHE A 97 18.32 -0.96 3.73
C PHE A 97 19.57 -1.68 4.25
N LYS A 98 20.26 -1.07 5.22
CA LYS A 98 21.19 -1.81 6.09
C LYS A 98 20.43 -2.19 7.36
N PRO A 99 20.90 -3.21 8.10
CA PRO A 99 20.41 -3.43 9.46
C PRO A 99 20.33 -2.12 10.25
N SER A 100 19.26 -1.96 11.02
CA SER A 100 19.01 -0.75 11.83
C SER A 100 18.88 0.56 11.02
N THR A 101 18.58 0.49 9.72
CA THR A 101 18.35 1.68 8.90
C THR A 101 16.91 2.16 9.06
N GLU A 102 16.77 3.46 9.28
CA GLU A 102 15.52 4.19 9.12
C GLU A 102 15.46 4.84 7.74
N CYS A 103 14.37 4.57 7.02
CA CYS A 103 14.07 5.17 5.73
C CYS A 103 12.86 6.10 5.85
N ALA A 104 12.96 7.33 5.36
CA ALA A 104 11.84 8.24 5.23
C ALA A 104 10.98 7.86 4.01
N VAL A 105 9.66 7.80 4.18
CA VAL A 105 8.72 7.65 3.07
C VAL A 105 8.58 8.99 2.35
N VAL A 106 8.91 9.00 1.06
CA VAL A 106 8.93 10.21 0.21
C VAL A 106 7.79 10.24 -0.80
N GLY A 107 7.00 9.18 -0.87
CA GLY A 107 5.81 9.16 -1.71
C GLY A 107 5.18 7.77 -1.80
N GLY A 108 4.07 7.70 -2.49
CA GLY A 108 3.33 6.46 -2.65
C GLY A 108 1.87 6.69 -3.00
N ARG A 109 1.19 5.63 -3.44
CA ARG A 109 -0.26 5.61 -3.64
C ARG A 109 -0.86 4.34 -3.07
N TRP A 110 -2.13 4.45 -2.70
CA TRP A 110 -2.89 3.32 -2.22
C TRP A 110 -4.33 3.36 -2.72
N TRP A 111 -4.93 2.18 -2.76
CA TRP A 111 -6.32 1.91 -3.08
C TRP A 111 -6.87 0.95 -2.05
N LEU A 112 -8.06 1.26 -1.52
CA LEU A 112 -8.80 0.38 -0.62
C LEU A 112 -10.12 0.04 -1.30
N VAL A 113 -10.36 -1.24 -1.53
CA VAL A 113 -11.64 -1.77 -1.99
C VAL A 113 -12.35 -2.36 -0.79
N ALA A 114 -13.52 -1.82 -0.44
CA ALA A 114 -14.32 -2.30 0.70
C ALA A 114 -15.81 -2.27 0.34
N ALA A 115 -16.63 -3.04 1.05
CA ALA A 115 -18.08 -2.96 0.91
C ALA A 115 -18.67 -1.85 1.81
N GLU A 116 -19.52 -1.01 1.26
CA GLU A 116 -20.30 -0.01 1.98
C GLU A 116 -21.76 -0.09 1.52
N GLY A 117 -22.71 -0.28 2.45
CA GLY A 117 -24.13 -0.44 2.11
C GLY A 117 -24.38 -1.60 1.11
N GLY A 118 -23.54 -2.62 1.11
CA GLY A 118 -23.63 -3.79 0.22
C GLY A 118 -23.08 -3.57 -1.18
N ARG A 119 -22.50 -2.39 -1.46
CA ARG A 119 -21.89 -2.06 -2.75
C ARG A 119 -20.37 -1.93 -2.59
N PRO A 120 -19.57 -2.38 -3.58
CA PRO A 120 -18.13 -2.16 -3.55
C PRO A 120 -17.83 -0.66 -3.72
N ARG A 121 -17.00 -0.12 -2.83
CA ARG A 121 -16.46 1.24 -2.88
C ARG A 121 -14.94 1.19 -2.98
N VAL A 122 -14.40 2.00 -3.87
CA VAL A 122 -12.95 2.17 -4.03
C VAL A 122 -12.53 3.52 -3.48
N LEU A 123 -11.74 3.50 -2.41
CA LEU A 123 -11.03 4.68 -1.92
C LEU A 123 -9.63 4.70 -2.52
N ARG A 124 -9.11 5.88 -2.81
CA ARG A 124 -7.76 6.07 -3.32
C ARG A 124 -7.09 7.24 -2.64
N GLY A 125 -5.78 7.13 -2.44
CA GLY A 125 -5.05 8.15 -1.73
C GLY A 125 -3.55 8.09 -1.99
N ARG A 126 -2.83 8.90 -1.23
CA ARG A 126 -1.38 8.97 -1.23
C ARG A 126 -0.84 8.55 0.13
N PHE A 127 0.29 7.87 0.11
CA PHE A 127 1.13 7.76 1.30
C PHE A 127 1.89 9.07 1.45
N GLY A 128 1.88 9.61 2.67
CA GLY A 128 2.54 10.85 3.06
C GLY A 128 3.78 10.60 3.92
N ARG A 129 4.16 11.62 4.70
CA ARG A 129 5.28 11.57 5.66
C ARG A 129 5.20 10.30 6.53
N GLY A 130 6.34 9.68 6.75
CA GLY A 130 6.42 8.44 7.50
C GLY A 130 7.82 7.84 7.46
N THR A 131 7.99 6.74 8.17
CA THR A 131 9.27 6.04 8.29
C THR A 131 9.10 4.54 8.14
N VAL A 132 10.11 3.88 7.59
CA VAL A 132 10.28 2.42 7.57
C VAL A 132 11.59 2.10 8.29
N ARG A 133 11.56 1.31 9.35
CA ARG A 133 12.72 0.95 10.17
C ARG A 133 12.98 -0.53 10.11
N TRP A 134 14.19 -0.91 9.73
CA TRP A 134 14.63 -2.30 9.70
C TRP A 134 15.23 -2.71 11.04
N ASP A 135 15.01 -3.96 11.44
CA ASP A 135 15.69 -4.53 12.59
C ASP A 135 17.19 -4.73 12.33
N GLY A 136 17.94 -5.04 13.39
CA GLY A 136 19.39 -5.30 13.33
C GLY A 136 19.78 -6.52 12.50
N LYS A 137 18.82 -7.25 11.91
CA LYS A 137 19.05 -8.40 11.03
C LYS A 137 18.61 -8.13 9.59
N GLY A 138 17.96 -6.99 9.31
CA GLY A 138 17.36 -6.68 8.02
C GLY A 138 16.25 -7.67 7.62
N LYS A 139 15.60 -8.32 8.60
CA LYS A 139 14.56 -9.34 8.36
C LYS A 139 13.16 -8.84 8.66
N LEU A 140 13.05 -7.92 9.61
CA LEU A 140 11.80 -7.29 9.99
C LEU A 140 11.88 -5.80 9.70
N ALA A 141 10.84 -5.24 9.09
CA ALA A 141 10.69 -3.81 8.89
C ALA A 141 9.39 -3.32 9.49
N ALA A 142 9.45 -2.32 10.36
CA ALA A 142 8.28 -1.61 10.87
C ALA A 142 8.06 -0.33 10.06
N ALA A 143 6.84 -0.11 9.59
CA ALA A 143 6.44 1.06 8.81
C ALA A 143 5.37 1.85 9.55
N GLU A 144 5.55 3.16 9.63
CA GLU A 144 4.54 4.10 10.10
C GLU A 144 4.41 5.22 9.09
N VAL A 145 3.26 5.28 8.40
CA VAL A 145 3.08 6.10 7.21
C VAL A 145 1.78 6.86 7.30
N GLY A 146 1.83 8.18 7.11
CA GLY A 146 0.62 8.98 6.96
C GLY A 146 -0.15 8.58 5.71
N VAL A 147 -1.49 8.54 5.79
CA VAL A 147 -2.34 8.34 4.61
C VAL A 147 -3.23 9.55 4.40
N ARG A 148 -3.35 9.99 3.14
CA ARG A 148 -4.27 11.05 2.74
C ARG A 148 -5.21 10.53 1.68
N LEU A 149 -6.51 10.77 1.87
CA LEU A 149 -7.55 10.39 0.92
C LEU A 149 -7.65 11.45 -0.19
N GLY A 150 -7.81 11.04 -1.44
CA GLY A 150 -8.02 11.98 -2.54
C GLY A 150 -9.35 12.72 -2.42
N GLY A 151 -9.32 14.05 -2.49
CA GLY A 151 -10.52 14.90 -2.55
C GLY A 151 -11.17 15.27 -1.21
N ARG A 152 -10.57 14.90 -0.07
CA ARG A 152 -11.01 15.34 1.27
C ARG A 152 -9.81 15.75 2.12
N GLY A 153 -9.99 16.78 2.95
CA GLY A 153 -9.05 17.13 4.00
C GLY A 153 -9.04 16.06 5.10
N GLY A 154 -7.87 15.79 5.67
CA GLY A 154 -7.70 14.87 6.80
C GLY A 154 -6.49 13.94 6.62
N GLU A 155 -5.89 13.58 7.75
CA GLU A 155 -4.77 12.63 7.80
C GLU A 155 -5.18 11.36 8.56
N GLY A 156 -4.83 10.22 7.98
CA GLY A 156 -4.90 8.92 8.63
C GLY A 156 -3.51 8.33 8.78
N ARG A 157 -3.42 7.07 9.22
CA ARG A 157 -2.13 6.38 9.43
C ARG A 157 -2.20 4.91 9.04
N LEU A 158 -1.15 4.41 8.40
CA LEU A 158 -0.84 2.99 8.27
C LEU A 158 0.33 2.66 9.22
N ALA A 159 0.12 1.74 10.15
CA ALA A 159 1.19 1.12 10.91
C ALA A 159 1.29 -0.35 10.50
N ALA A 160 2.45 -0.81 10.04
CA ALA A 160 2.62 -2.16 9.52
C ALA A 160 3.99 -2.75 9.89
N ALA A 161 4.09 -4.06 9.90
CA ALA A 161 5.33 -4.81 10.00
C ALA A 161 5.44 -5.76 8.81
N LEU A 162 6.57 -5.73 8.14
CA LEU A 162 6.96 -6.62 7.05
C LEU A 162 7.98 -7.63 7.58
N ASN A 163 7.75 -8.91 7.32
CA ASN A 163 8.61 -10.01 7.76
C ASN A 163 9.12 -10.80 6.55
N HIS A 164 10.43 -10.77 6.34
CA HIS A 164 11.16 -11.47 5.26
C HIS A 164 11.61 -12.88 5.63
N LEU A 165 11.34 -13.35 6.86
CA LEU A 165 11.62 -14.72 7.27
C LEU A 165 10.76 -15.76 6.51
N PRO A 166 9.43 -15.59 6.40
CA PRO A 166 8.63 -16.44 5.52
C PRO A 166 8.75 -16.01 4.06
N PHE A 167 8.61 -16.98 3.15
CA PHE A 167 8.41 -16.73 1.72
C PHE A 167 6.98 -17.14 1.30
N PRO A 168 6.18 -16.22 0.70
CA PRO A 168 6.49 -14.81 0.43
C PRO A 168 6.54 -13.96 1.74
N PRO A 169 7.25 -12.81 1.73
CA PRO A 169 7.28 -11.91 2.88
C PRO A 169 5.89 -11.47 3.30
N ARG A 170 5.62 -11.48 4.60
CA ARG A 170 4.28 -11.23 5.16
C ARG A 170 4.18 -9.86 5.78
N ILE A 171 3.00 -9.27 5.66
CA ILE A 171 2.67 -7.96 6.23
C ILE A 171 1.55 -8.12 7.24
N GLY A 172 1.73 -7.56 8.42
CA GLY A 172 0.68 -7.37 9.41
C GLY A 172 0.57 -5.90 9.77
N GLY A 173 -0.62 -5.34 9.93
CA GLY A 173 -0.74 -3.93 10.28
C GLY A 173 -2.15 -3.43 10.56
N ALA A 174 -2.24 -2.13 10.76
CA ALA A 174 -3.49 -1.41 10.95
C ALA A 174 -3.51 -0.14 10.09
N LEU A 175 -4.57 0.01 9.29
CA LEU A 175 -4.87 1.24 8.54
C LEU A 175 -5.97 2.00 9.28
N ARG A 176 -5.75 3.30 9.49
CA ARG A 176 -6.74 4.27 9.96
C ARG A 176 -6.98 5.30 8.86
N LEU A 177 -8.24 5.47 8.46
CA LEU A 177 -8.59 6.42 7.39
C LEU A 177 -8.76 7.86 7.93
N PRO A 178 -8.49 8.90 7.12
CA PRO A 178 -8.81 10.28 7.44
C PRO A 178 -10.30 10.50 7.74
N GLY A 179 -10.63 11.38 8.71
CA GLY A 179 -12.02 11.71 9.04
C GLY A 179 -12.74 10.64 9.87
N ALA A 180 -12.01 9.64 10.35
CA ALA A 180 -12.44 8.76 11.41
C ALA A 180 -12.31 9.44 12.78
N SER A 181 -13.10 10.49 13.02
CA SER A 181 -13.35 10.98 14.37
C SER A 181 -14.51 10.18 14.96
N GLY A 182 -14.19 9.36 15.96
CA GLY A 182 -15.15 8.65 16.80
C GLY A 182 -14.40 7.96 17.95
N PRO A 183 -15.00 7.96 19.16
CA PRO A 183 -14.36 8.12 20.49
C PRO A 183 -13.26 7.11 20.84
#